data_AF-A0A1G6WHI5-F1
#
_entry.id   AF-A0A1G6WHI5-F1
#
_cell.length_a   1.000
_cell.length_b   1.000
_cell.length_c   1.000
_cell.angle_alpha   90.00
_cell.angle_beta   90.00
_cell.angle_gamma   90.00
#
_symmetry.space_group_name_H-M   'P 1'
#
loop_
_entity.id
_entity.type
_entity.pdbx_description
1 polymer ?
#
loop_
_entity_poly.entity_id
_entity_poly.type
_entity_poly.pdbx_seq_one_letter_code
_entity_poly.pdbx_strand_id
1 'polypeptide(L)'
;MLRDLDGAVVGHLAAIVEHFWSPFSPLTWQECVWLLVTWTDGEGEPIIEDYPPWTAVDEVRMGQIEVERMSTGISGTFSVEWLEGSERDAAWTRCGIKEPAGYYLGGYHL
;
A
#
# COMPACT_ATOMS: atom_id res chain seq x y z
N MET A 1 -8.56 3.08 -5.30
CA MET A 1 -9.09 1.94 -6.07
C MET A 1 -8.13 1.66 -7.22
N LEU A 2 -7.92 0.39 -7.56
CA LEU A 2 -7.04 -0.03 -8.65
C LEU A 2 -7.85 -0.51 -9.85
N ARG A 3 -7.44 -0.12 -11.05
CA ARG A 3 -8.01 -0.56 -12.31
C ARG A 3 -6.95 -1.13 -13.25
N ASP A 4 -7.32 -2.13 -14.02
CA ASP A 4 -6.50 -2.63 -15.13
C ASP A 4 -6.59 -1.71 -16.37
N LEU A 5 -5.89 -2.10 -17.44
CA LEU A 5 -5.86 -1.35 -18.71
C LEU A 5 -7.23 -1.28 -19.42
N ASP A 6 -8.12 -2.24 -19.14
CA ASP A 6 -9.48 -2.27 -19.67
C ASP A 6 -10.45 -1.44 -18.80
N GLY A 7 -9.94 -0.84 -17.70
CA GLY A 7 -10.68 -0.01 -16.76
C GLY A 7 -11.48 -0.81 -15.73
N ALA A 8 -11.34 -2.14 -15.67
CA ALA A 8 -12.02 -2.98 -14.70
C ALA A 8 -11.38 -2.79 -13.31
N VAL A 9 -12.22 -2.79 -12.26
CA VAL A 9 -11.72 -2.72 -10.88
C VAL A 9 -11.09 -4.06 -10.53
N VAL A 10 -9.81 -4.04 -10.19
CA VAL A 10 -9.03 -5.26 -9.84
C VAL A 10 -8.61 -5.30 -8.39
N GLY A 11 -8.68 -4.17 -7.67
CA GLY A 11 -8.35 -4.13 -6.26
C GLY A 11 -8.49 -2.76 -5.61
N HIS A 12 -7.99 -2.68 -4.39
CA HIS A 12 -7.88 -1.47 -3.59
C HIS A 12 -6.43 -1.27 -3.17
N LEU A 13 -6.02 0.00 -3.15
CA LEU A 13 -4.78 0.44 -2.55
C LEU A 13 -5.15 1.26 -1.31
N ALA A 14 -4.70 0.81 -0.15
CA ALA A 14 -4.77 1.57 1.09
C ALA A 14 -3.39 2.15 1.40
N ALA A 15 -3.36 3.37 1.96
CA ALA A 15 -2.12 4.01 2.36
C ALA A 15 -2.27 4.69 3.72
N ILE A 16 -1.23 4.59 4.57
CA ILE A 16 -1.08 5.38 5.80
C ILE A 16 0.32 5.95 5.89
N VAL A 17 0.45 7.05 6.61
CA VAL A 17 1.75 7.61 6.99
C VAL A 17 1.95 7.36 8.47
N GLU A 18 3.05 6.74 8.86
CA GLU A 18 3.43 6.58 10.26
C GLU A 18 4.87 7.01 10.50
N HIS A 19 5.12 7.43 11.75
CA HIS A 19 6.46 7.70 12.24
C HIS A 19 6.88 6.58 13.18
N PHE A 20 8.07 6.02 12.98
CA PHE A 20 8.60 4.95 13.81
C PHE A 20 10.08 5.15 14.14
N TRP A 21 10.53 4.51 15.22
CA TRP A 21 11.94 4.45 15.59
C TRP A 21 12.56 3.19 15.01
N SER A 22 13.76 3.29 14.44
CA SER A 22 14.51 2.17 13.88
C SER A 22 15.88 2.05 14.54
N PRO A 23 16.36 0.83 14.84
CA PRO A 23 17.73 0.62 15.35
C PRO A 23 18.80 1.05 14.34
N PHE A 24 18.46 1.13 13.05
CA PHE A 24 19.35 1.62 11.99
C PHE A 24 19.39 3.15 11.89
N SER A 25 18.52 3.86 12.63
CA SER A 25 18.55 5.31 12.77
C SER A 25 18.18 5.72 14.20
N PRO A 26 19.00 5.36 15.19
CA PRO A 26 18.60 5.39 16.60
C PRO A 26 18.39 6.80 17.15
N LEU A 27 18.82 7.83 16.43
CA LEU A 27 18.74 9.24 16.82
C LEU A 27 17.59 10.01 16.14
N THR A 28 16.84 9.37 15.24
CA THR A 28 15.81 10.03 14.43
C THR A 28 14.56 9.17 14.30
N TRP A 29 13.40 9.79 14.39
CA TRP A 29 12.15 9.17 13.94
C TRP A 29 12.15 9.13 12.42
N GLN A 30 11.83 7.97 11.86
CA GLN A 30 11.65 7.78 10.43
C GLN A 30 10.16 7.93 10.10
N GLU A 31 9.87 8.59 8.98
CA GLU A 31 8.54 8.62 8.36
C GLU A 31 8.51 7.57 7.25
N CYS A 32 7.43 6.81 7.16
CA CYS A 32 7.18 5.87 6.07
C CYS A 32 5.73 5.96 5.63
N VAL A 33 5.51 5.84 4.31
CA VAL A 33 4.19 5.57 3.74
C VAL A 33 4.06 4.07 3.56
N TRP A 34 3.10 3.49 4.25
CA TRP A 34 2.77 2.07 4.18
C TRP A 34 1.63 1.90 3.19
N LEU A 35 1.85 1.11 2.14
CA LEU A 35 0.84 0.82 1.14
C LEU A 35 0.44 -0.65 1.19
N LEU A 36 -0.86 -0.91 1.11
CA LEU A 36 -1.43 -2.26 1.06
C LEU A 36 -2.29 -2.40 -0.19
N VAL A 37 -1.97 -3.39 -1.02
CA VAL A 37 -2.84 -3.81 -2.12
C VAL A 37 -3.73 -4.95 -1.65
N THR A 38 -5.03 -4.84 -1.91
CA THR A 38 -6.00 -5.93 -1.72
C THR A 38 -6.76 -6.15 -3.01
N TRP A 39 -6.63 -7.34 -3.60
CA TRP A 39 -7.30 -7.73 -4.83
C TRP A 39 -8.80 -7.99 -4.61
N THR A 40 -9.57 -8.03 -5.69
CA THR A 40 -11.04 -8.23 -5.63
C THR A 40 -11.48 -9.59 -5.10
N ASP A 41 -10.60 -10.60 -5.12
CA ASP A 41 -10.81 -11.90 -4.48
C ASP A 41 -10.48 -11.91 -2.98
N GLY A 42 -10.04 -10.77 -2.44
CA GLY A 42 -9.72 -10.58 -1.02
C GLY A 42 -8.28 -10.95 -0.65
N GLU A 43 -7.46 -11.40 -1.60
CA GLU A 43 -6.04 -11.60 -1.36
C GLU A 43 -5.33 -10.25 -1.16
N GLY A 44 -4.53 -10.14 -0.09
CA GLY A 44 -3.72 -8.98 0.20
C GLY A 44 -2.25 -9.24 -0.14
N GLU A 45 -1.59 -8.26 -0.74
CA GLU A 45 -0.14 -8.29 -0.91
C GLU A 45 0.57 -7.96 0.42
N PRO A 46 1.86 -8.34 0.56
CA PRO A 46 2.69 -7.79 1.61
C PRO A 46 2.66 -6.25 1.62
N ILE A 47 2.85 -5.66 2.79
CA ILE A 47 2.92 -4.20 2.89
C ILE A 47 4.11 -3.71 2.04
N ILE A 48 3.89 -2.61 1.32
CA ILE A 48 4.93 -1.88 0.62
C ILE A 48 5.34 -0.74 1.53
N GLU A 49 6.62 -0.67 1.85
CA GLU A 49 7.22 0.44 2.57
C GLU A 49 7.78 1.44 1.55
N ASP A 50 7.30 2.67 1.59
CA ASP A 50 7.86 3.76 0.81
C ASP A 50 8.52 4.77 1.74
N TYR A 51 9.76 5.13 1.42
CA TYR A 51 10.62 6.06 2.15
C TYR A 51 11.09 7.14 1.17
N PRO A 52 11.62 8.30 1.64
CA PRO A 52 12.22 9.27 0.73
C PRO A 52 13.19 8.59 -0.26
N PRO A 53 13.06 8.83 -1.58
CA PRO A 53 12.37 9.95 -2.21
C PRO A 53 10.87 9.78 -2.52
N TRP A 54 10.20 8.76 -1.97
CA TRP A 54 8.75 8.51 -2.09
C TRP A 54 8.28 8.05 -3.48
N THR A 55 8.96 7.04 -4.03
CA THR A 55 8.71 6.57 -5.39
C THR A 55 7.27 6.08 -5.58
N ALA A 56 6.76 5.24 -4.67
CA ALA A 56 5.40 4.70 -4.80
C ALA A 56 4.34 5.78 -4.59
N VAL A 57 4.57 6.72 -3.66
CA VAL A 57 3.70 7.89 -3.48
C VAL A 57 3.64 8.74 -4.75
N ASP A 58 4.77 8.96 -5.41
CA ASP A 58 4.81 9.75 -6.64
C ASP A 58 4.10 9.04 -7.80
N GLU A 59 4.23 7.72 -7.94
CA GLU A 59 3.42 6.93 -8.88
C GLU A 59 1.92 7.11 -8.61
N VAL A 60 1.50 6.94 -7.36
CA VAL A 60 0.10 7.04 -6.94
C VAL A 60 -0.45 8.45 -7.19
N ARG A 61 0.36 9.50 -6.98
CA ARG A 61 0.00 10.89 -7.33
C ARG A 61 -0.16 11.11 -8.82
N MET A 62 0.60 10.38 -9.65
CA MET A 62 0.43 10.36 -11.11
C MET A 62 -0.78 9.51 -11.55
N GLY A 63 -1.49 8.87 -10.62
CA GLY A 63 -2.67 8.07 -10.91
C GLY A 63 -2.36 6.66 -11.38
N GLN A 64 -1.18 6.12 -11.05
CA GLN A 64 -0.79 4.76 -11.39
C GLN A 64 0.05 4.12 -10.28
N ILE A 65 0.26 2.81 -10.33
CA ILE A 65 1.21 2.11 -9.46
C ILE A 65 1.65 0.82 -10.15
N GLU A 66 2.94 0.49 -10.06
CA GLU A 66 3.44 -0.84 -10.44
C GLU A 66 3.30 -1.80 -9.26
N VAL A 67 2.62 -2.93 -9.49
CA VAL A 67 2.41 -3.96 -8.45
C VAL A 67 2.67 -5.33 -9.06
N GLU A 68 3.38 -6.17 -8.32
CA GLU A 68 3.46 -7.61 -8.56
C GLU A 68 2.44 -8.33 -7.68
N ARG A 69 1.60 -9.16 -8.31
CA ARG A 69 0.72 -10.08 -7.60
C ARG A 69 1.48 -11.35 -7.25
N MET A 70 1.96 -11.45 -6.01
CA MET A 70 2.90 -12.49 -5.57
C MET A 70 2.39 -13.92 -5.80
N SER A 71 1.09 -14.16 -5.62
CA SER A 71 0.50 -15.51 -5.79
C SER A 71 0.51 -16.01 -7.23
N THR A 72 0.60 -15.11 -8.21
CA THR A 72 0.58 -15.43 -9.64
C THR A 72 1.88 -15.09 -10.35
N GLY A 73 2.75 -14.27 -9.73
CA GLY A 73 3.96 -13.71 -10.35
C GLY A 73 3.66 -12.72 -11.49
N ILE A 74 2.43 -12.24 -11.59
CA ILE A 74 2.04 -11.26 -12.62
C ILE A 74 2.36 -9.87 -12.08
N SER A 75 3.23 -9.15 -12.77
CA SER A 75 3.46 -7.72 -12.55
C SER A 75 2.75 -6.87 -13.60
N GLY A 76 2.33 -5.68 -13.21
CA GLY A 76 1.69 -4.73 -14.11
C GLY A 76 1.54 -3.35 -13.52
N THR A 77 1.33 -2.37 -14.40
CA THR A 77 0.93 -1.02 -14.01
C THR A 77 -0.58 -0.93 -13.95
N PHE A 78 -1.10 -0.47 -12.82
CA PHE A 78 -2.53 -0.30 -12.58
C PHE A 78 -2.86 1.18 -12.44
N SER A 79 -4.01 1.62 -12.95
CA SER A 79 -4.50 2.97 -12.70
C SER A 79 -5.02 3.09 -11.27
N VAL A 80 -4.72 4.21 -10.62
CA VAL A 80 -5.14 4.53 -9.26
C VAL A 80 -6.19 5.64 -9.30
N GLU A 81 -7.35 5.37 -8.70
CA GLU A 81 -8.42 6.33 -8.52
C GLU A 81 -8.65 6.57 -7.02
N TRP A 82 -8.59 7.84 -6.58
CA TRP A 82 -8.85 8.21 -5.21
C TRP A 82 -10.34 8.03 -4.89
N LEU A 83 -10.63 7.26 -3.85
CA LEU A 83 -11.99 7.16 -3.32
C LEU A 83 -12.23 8.30 -2.33
N GLU A 84 -13.45 8.83 -2.33
CA GLU A 84 -13.85 9.90 -1.41
C GLU A 84 -15.11 9.52 -0.62
N GLY A 85 -15.37 10.26 0.47
CA GLY A 85 -16.57 10.14 1.29
C GLY A 85 -16.90 8.70 1.73
N SER A 86 -18.18 8.33 1.62
CA SER A 86 -18.68 7.03 2.08
C SER A 86 -18.08 5.84 1.35
N GLU A 87 -17.69 6.02 0.08
CA GLU A 87 -17.04 4.95 -0.69
C GLU A 87 -15.65 4.65 -0.13
N ARG A 88 -14.88 5.71 0.15
CA ARG A 88 -13.60 5.60 0.84
C ARG A 88 -13.75 4.92 2.20
N ASP A 89 -14.73 5.30 3.00
CA ASP A 89 -14.91 4.76 4.35
C ASP A 89 -15.28 3.27 4.32
N ALA A 90 -16.12 2.87 3.36
CA ALA A 90 -16.50 1.48 3.16
C ALA A 90 -15.31 0.64 2.66
N ALA A 91 -14.53 1.15 1.70
CA ALA A 91 -13.31 0.51 1.23
C ALA A 91 -12.27 0.39 2.36
N TRP A 92 -12.08 1.45 3.14
CA TRP A 92 -11.18 1.46 4.29
C TRP A 92 -11.56 0.41 5.32
N THR A 93 -12.86 0.27 5.61
CA THR A 93 -13.35 -0.73 6.57
C THR A 93 -13.00 -2.15 6.13
N ARG A 94 -13.11 -2.45 4.83
CA ARG A 94 -12.86 -3.79 4.27
C ARG A 94 -11.40 -4.10 4.00
N CYS A 95 -10.65 -3.14 3.47
CA CYS A 95 -9.34 -3.35 2.84
C CYS A 95 -8.24 -2.41 3.39
N GLY A 96 -8.54 -1.58 4.39
CA GLY A 96 -7.56 -0.66 4.96
C GLY A 96 -6.55 -1.36 5.86
N ILE A 97 -5.39 -0.73 6.05
CA ILE A 97 -4.36 -1.16 7.01
C ILE A 97 -4.93 -1.05 8.43
N LYS A 98 -4.81 -2.14 9.21
CA LYS A 98 -5.39 -2.23 10.58
C LYS A 98 -4.34 -2.36 11.66
N GLU A 99 -3.18 -2.88 11.30
CA GLU A 99 -2.08 -3.10 12.21
C GLU A 99 -1.12 -1.90 12.24
N PRO A 100 -0.47 -1.63 13.37
CA PRO A 100 0.56 -0.58 13.44
C PRO A 100 1.80 -0.98 12.63
N ALA A 101 2.63 -0.01 12.20
CA ALA A 101 3.87 -0.23 11.45
C ALA A 101 4.74 -1.38 12.00
N GLY A 102 4.87 -1.47 13.32
CA GLY A 102 5.66 -2.52 13.98
C GLY A 102 5.20 -3.96 13.70
N TYR A 103 3.95 -4.16 13.30
CA TYR A 103 3.42 -5.47 12.90
C TYR A 103 4.09 -5.97 11.61
N TYR A 104 4.32 -5.07 10.65
CA TYR A 104 4.89 -5.43 9.36
C TYR A 104 6.43 -5.50 9.38
N LEU A 105 7.06 -4.73 10.28
CA LEU A 105 8.52 -4.79 10.52
C LEU A 105 8.98 -6.10 11.20
N GLY A 106 8.05 -6.87 11.77
CA GLY A 106 8.32 -8.05 12.61
C GLY A 106 8.81 -9.31 11.88
N GLY A 107 9.08 -9.26 10.56
CA GLY A 107 9.64 -10.38 9.79
C GLY A 107 11.07 -10.78 10.18
N TYR A 108 11.74 -10.00 11.04
CA TYR A 108 12.99 -10.39 11.67
C TYR A 108 12.71 -11.28 12.89
N HIS A 109 12.49 -12.57 12.65
CA HIS A 109 12.78 -13.58 13.66
C HIS A 109 14.30 -13.54 13.90
N LEU A 110 14.72 -12.98 15.04
CA LEU A 110 16.01 -13.31 15.65
C LEU A 110 16.00 -14.76 16.12
#